data_AF-A0AAX3LWS0-F1
#
_entry.id   AF-A0AAX3LWS0-F1
#
_cell.length_a   1.000
_cell.length_b   1.000
_cell.length_c   1.000
_cell.angle_alpha   90.00
_cell.angle_beta   90.00
_cell.angle_gamma   90.00
#
_symmetry.space_group_name_H-M   'P 1'
#
loop_
_entity.id
_entity.type
_entity.pdbx_description
1 polymer ?
#
loop_
_entity_poly.entity_id
_entity_poly.type
_entity_poly.pdbx_seq_one_letter_code
_entity_poly.pdbx_strand_id
1 'polypeptide(L)'
;MDNLEVVFDIHISYIDKLLTDELDIISASIKSSHFYDQTTTKDIEFDDIYSFSAFLLNPGTGTILFEVLELGTELKEVLLIISSDAEYITVEFNFVETELSYEGVLDTMKCLHMLNYFQKLIQLYHIPSIKFGYEPAADKDMCLIKITKHTDLLQSVRNQWKLNRKGFNIE
;
A
#
# COMPACT_ATOMS: atom_id res chain seq x y z
N MET A 1 -1.62 18.25 -5.55
CA MET A 1 -0.62 17.20 -5.38
C MET A 1 -1.42 15.94 -5.24
N ASP A 2 -1.22 15.02 -6.17
CA ASP A 2 -2.03 13.81 -6.23
C ASP A 2 -1.38 12.73 -5.37
N ASN A 3 -2.22 11.86 -4.79
CA ASN A 3 -1.77 10.72 -4.01
C ASN A 3 -1.66 9.49 -4.90
N LEU A 4 -0.63 8.70 -4.65
CA LEU A 4 -0.51 7.35 -5.17
C LEU A 4 -0.96 6.37 -4.09
N GLU A 5 -1.58 5.30 -4.57
CA GLU A 5 -2.11 4.22 -3.76
C GLU A 5 -1.53 2.88 -4.22
N VAL A 6 -1.18 2.01 -3.26
CA VAL A 6 -1.01 0.58 -3.48
C VAL A 6 -2.08 -0.17 -2.68
N VAL A 7 -2.94 -0.92 -3.36
CA VAL A 7 -4.08 -1.63 -2.75
C VAL A 7 -4.10 -3.11 -3.10
N PHE A 8 -4.39 -3.95 -2.10
CA PHE A 8 -4.53 -5.40 -2.25
C PHE A 8 -5.28 -6.05 -1.10
N ASP A 9 -5.83 -7.23 -1.36
CA ASP A 9 -6.51 -8.05 -0.34
C ASP A 9 -5.60 -9.19 0.12
N ILE A 10 -5.56 -9.43 1.43
CA ILE A 10 -4.86 -10.56 2.05
C ILE A 10 -5.80 -11.34 2.94
N HIS A 11 -5.53 -12.64 3.12
CA HIS A 11 -6.23 -13.42 4.12
C HIS A 11 -5.83 -12.99 5.53
N ILE A 12 -6.78 -12.91 6.46
CA ILE A 12 -6.57 -12.41 7.82
C ILE A 12 -5.44 -13.11 8.59
N SER A 13 -5.18 -14.39 8.31
CA SER A 13 -4.08 -15.14 8.94
C SER A 13 -2.68 -14.58 8.64
N TYR A 14 -2.54 -13.67 7.67
CA TYR A 14 -1.26 -13.11 7.25
C TYR A 14 -1.03 -11.67 7.73
N ILE A 15 -2.02 -10.97 8.29
CA ILE A 15 -1.88 -9.55 8.62
C ILE A 15 -0.81 -9.30 9.68
N ASP A 16 -0.80 -10.08 10.77
CA ASP A 16 0.20 -9.94 11.83
C ASP A 16 1.61 -10.06 11.24
N LYS A 17 1.81 -11.07 10.36
CA LYS A 17 3.08 -11.29 9.69
C LYS A 17 3.45 -10.16 8.72
N LEU A 18 2.50 -9.62 7.97
CA LEU A 18 2.76 -8.48 7.09
C LEU A 18 3.25 -7.27 7.92
N LEU A 19 2.54 -6.94 9.00
CA LEU A 19 2.85 -5.80 9.85
C LEU A 19 4.20 -5.98 10.59
N THR A 20 4.48 -7.15 11.14
CA THR A 20 5.70 -7.38 11.92
C THR A 20 6.92 -7.70 11.08
N ASP A 21 6.80 -8.61 10.10
CA ASP A 21 7.98 -9.17 9.42
C ASP A 21 8.39 -8.34 8.20
N GLU A 22 7.42 -7.74 7.49
CA GLU A 22 7.69 -7.01 6.24
C GLU A 22 7.70 -5.50 6.45
N LEU A 23 6.74 -4.97 7.22
CA LEU A 23 6.70 -3.52 7.52
C LEU A 23 7.56 -3.14 8.73
N ASP A 24 8.02 -4.12 9.52
CA ASP A 24 8.72 -3.92 10.79
C ASP A 24 8.07 -2.82 11.64
N ILE A 25 6.75 -2.94 11.82
CA ILE A 25 5.92 -1.89 12.42
C ILE A 25 6.36 -1.48 13.84
N ILE A 26 7.10 -2.36 14.52
CA ILE A 26 7.64 -2.12 15.87
C ILE A 26 8.79 -1.11 15.83
N SER A 27 9.62 -1.15 14.78
CA SER A 27 10.72 -0.21 14.59
C SER A 27 10.34 1.00 13.72
N ALA A 28 9.21 0.89 13.00
CA ALA A 28 8.70 1.94 12.14
C ALA A 28 8.36 3.22 12.91
N SER A 29 8.61 4.37 12.27
CA SER A 29 8.32 5.68 12.87
C SER A 29 6.83 6.02 12.71
N ILE A 30 5.98 5.50 13.61
CA ILE A 30 4.54 5.79 13.62
C ILE A 30 4.27 7.19 14.20
N LYS A 31 3.54 8.02 13.47
CA LYS A 31 3.09 9.34 13.93
C LYS A 31 1.78 9.29 14.70
N SER A 32 0.84 8.48 14.24
CA SER A 32 -0.49 8.31 14.82
C SER A 32 -1.15 7.05 14.29
N SER A 33 -2.10 6.51 15.04
CA SER A 33 -2.92 5.40 14.60
C SER A 33 -4.35 5.50 15.13
N HIS A 34 -5.33 5.02 14.36
CA HIS A 34 -6.72 5.08 14.78
C HIS A 34 -7.42 3.79 14.40
N PHE A 35 -7.94 3.08 15.39
CA PHE A 35 -8.68 1.84 15.23
C PHE A 35 -9.96 1.90 16.04
N TYR A 36 -11.10 1.70 15.36
CA TYR A 36 -12.37 1.63 16.06
C TYR A 36 -12.62 0.21 16.61
N ASP A 37 -12.48 0.02 17.91
CA ASP A 37 -12.83 -1.23 18.58
C ASP A 37 -14.35 -1.32 18.76
N GLN A 38 -14.97 -2.23 18.01
CA GLN A 38 -16.40 -2.49 18.12
C GLN A 38 -16.81 -3.11 19.45
N THR A 39 -15.90 -3.79 20.15
CA THR A 39 -16.16 -4.47 21.42
C THR A 39 -16.34 -3.45 22.54
N THR A 40 -15.43 -2.47 22.62
CA THR A 40 -15.46 -1.43 23.64
C THR A 40 -16.11 -0.13 23.18
N THR A 41 -16.46 -0.01 21.90
CA THR A 41 -17.05 1.18 21.25
C THR A 41 -16.17 2.42 21.42
N LYS A 42 -14.87 2.25 21.23
CA LYS A 42 -13.85 3.29 21.44
C LYS A 42 -12.82 3.28 20.33
N ASP A 43 -12.24 4.45 20.10
CA ASP A 43 -11.00 4.57 19.33
C ASP A 43 -9.83 4.11 20.21
N ILE A 44 -8.97 3.26 19.65
CA ILE A 44 -7.75 2.74 20.27
C ILE A 44 -6.57 2.93 19.31
N GLU A 45 -5.36 2.88 19.86
CA GLU A 45 -4.11 3.05 19.09
C GLU A 45 -3.47 1.70 18.80
N PHE A 46 -2.46 1.69 17.91
CA PHE A 46 -1.67 0.52 17.55
C PHE A 46 -1.11 -0.23 18.77
N ASP A 47 -0.59 0.51 19.75
CA ASP A 47 0.01 -0.05 20.97
C ASP A 47 -1.01 -0.80 21.86
N ASP A 48 -2.31 -0.56 21.67
CA ASP A 48 -3.38 -1.25 22.39
C ASP A 48 -3.73 -2.61 21.75
N ILE A 49 -3.24 -2.90 20.54
CA ILE A 49 -3.59 -4.10 19.76
C ILE A 49 -2.49 -5.16 19.90
N TYR A 50 -2.79 -6.22 20.66
CA TYR A 50 -1.86 -7.36 20.84
C TYR A 50 -1.75 -8.27 19.61
N SER A 51 -2.84 -8.42 18.85
CA SER A 51 -2.88 -9.20 17.60
C SER A 51 -3.91 -8.60 16.66
N PHE A 52 -3.44 -8.16 15.48
CA PHE A 52 -4.29 -7.63 14.43
C PHE A 52 -5.17 -8.71 13.84
N SER A 53 -4.66 -9.93 13.68
CA SER A 53 -5.49 -11.03 13.17
C SER A 53 -6.65 -11.35 14.10
N ALA A 54 -6.48 -11.22 15.43
CA ALA A 54 -7.58 -11.39 16.38
C ALA A 54 -8.51 -10.16 16.43
N PHE A 55 -7.94 -8.95 16.43
CA PHE A 55 -8.71 -7.70 16.48
C PHE A 55 -9.62 -7.54 15.25
N LEU A 56 -9.09 -7.82 14.06
CA LEU A 56 -9.78 -7.66 12.78
C LEU A 56 -10.75 -8.79 12.43
N LEU A 57 -10.95 -9.78 13.31
CA LEU A 57 -12.07 -10.73 13.15
C LEU A 57 -13.42 -10.04 13.28
N ASN A 58 -13.48 -8.93 14.01
CA ASN A 58 -14.62 -8.03 13.99
C ASN A 58 -14.43 -7.07 12.81
N PRO A 59 -15.33 -7.06 11.81
CA PRO A 59 -15.21 -6.17 10.64
C PRO A 59 -15.03 -4.72 11.07
N GLY A 60 -14.19 -3.98 10.38
CA GLY A 60 -13.86 -2.62 10.75
C GLY A 60 -12.74 -2.06 9.91
N THR A 61 -12.46 -0.78 10.13
CA THR A 61 -11.38 -0.05 9.46
C THR A 61 -10.49 0.59 10.51
N GLY A 62 -9.20 0.60 10.24
CA GLY A 62 -8.24 1.38 11.00
C GLY A 62 -7.13 1.93 10.13
N THR A 63 -6.37 2.85 10.70
CA THR A 63 -5.35 3.61 9.99
C THR A 63 -4.09 3.75 10.81
N ILE A 64 -2.95 3.81 10.13
CA ILE A 64 -1.63 4.08 10.71
C ILE A 64 -0.93 5.07 9.80
N LEU A 65 -0.49 6.20 10.36
CA LEU A 65 0.33 7.17 9.64
C LEU A 65 1.79 6.97 10.04
N PHE A 66 2.63 6.64 9.06
CA PHE A 66 4.07 6.53 9.23
C PHE A 66 4.76 7.84 8.83
N GLU A 67 5.74 8.27 9.62
CA GLU A 67 6.66 9.34 9.24
C GLU A 67 7.55 8.89 8.08
N VAL A 68 8.10 7.67 8.19
CA VAL A 68 8.94 7.02 7.18
C VAL A 68 8.60 5.53 7.16
N LEU A 69 8.46 4.95 5.97
CA LEU A 69 8.26 3.53 5.76
C LEU A 69 9.05 3.04 4.53
N GLU A 70 9.77 1.93 4.69
CA GLU A 70 10.53 1.30 3.60
C GLU A 70 9.65 0.27 2.88
N LEU A 71 9.25 0.58 1.64
CA LEU A 71 8.44 -0.31 0.80
C LEU A 71 9.24 -0.70 -0.45
N GLY A 72 10.50 -1.10 -0.28
CA GLY A 72 11.51 -1.23 -1.34
C GLY A 72 12.09 0.11 -1.83
N THR A 73 11.41 1.20 -1.51
CA THR A 73 11.88 2.57 -1.56
C THR A 73 11.41 3.24 -0.27
N GLU A 74 12.27 4.05 0.34
CA GLU A 74 11.91 4.89 1.49
C GLU A 74 10.87 5.93 1.06
N LEU A 75 9.70 5.91 1.72
CA LEU A 75 8.61 6.87 1.51
C LEU A 75 8.29 7.57 2.81
N LYS A 76 7.91 8.85 2.73
CA LYS A 76 7.49 9.67 3.88
C LYS A 76 5.99 9.88 3.92
N GLU A 77 5.47 10.13 5.11
CA GLU A 77 4.03 10.40 5.35
C GLU A 77 3.11 9.35 4.72
N VAL A 78 3.42 8.06 4.96
CA VAL A 78 2.65 6.96 4.37
C VAL A 78 1.44 6.66 5.26
N LEU A 79 0.25 6.78 4.71
CA LEU A 79 -0.98 6.35 5.36
C LEU A 79 -1.29 4.91 4.98
N LEU A 80 -1.25 4.01 5.96
CA LEU A 80 -1.74 2.65 5.84
C LEU A 80 -3.20 2.61 6.30
N ILE A 81 -4.08 2.11 5.44
CA ILE A 81 -5.48 1.84 5.77
C ILE A 81 -5.68 0.32 5.75
N ILE A 82 -6.30 -0.20 6.80
CA ILE A 82 -6.59 -1.62 6.97
C ILE A 82 -8.09 -1.74 7.16
N SER A 83 -8.76 -2.44 6.24
CA SER A 83 -10.20 -2.69 6.31
C SER A 83 -10.47 -4.20 6.28
N SER A 84 -11.23 -4.70 7.24
CA SER A 84 -11.57 -6.12 7.37
C SER A 84 -13.04 -6.39 7.05
N ASP A 85 -13.29 -7.44 6.27
CA ASP A 85 -14.61 -8.05 6.07
C ASP A 85 -14.78 -9.39 6.83
N ALA A 86 -13.89 -9.63 7.81
CA ALA A 86 -13.67 -10.82 8.63
C ALA A 86 -12.69 -11.86 8.06
N GLU A 87 -12.86 -12.36 6.83
CA GLU A 87 -11.93 -13.37 6.28
C GLU A 87 -10.76 -12.73 5.54
N TYR A 88 -11.04 -11.62 4.83
CA TYR A 88 -10.04 -10.88 4.08
C TYR A 88 -9.90 -9.46 4.62
N ILE A 89 -8.70 -8.96 4.41
CA ILE A 89 -8.31 -7.60 4.78
C ILE A 89 -7.85 -6.90 3.52
N THR A 90 -8.49 -5.79 3.20
CA THR A 90 -8.00 -4.82 2.23
C THR A 90 -6.94 -3.94 2.90
N VAL A 91 -5.77 -3.91 2.30
CA VAL A 91 -4.60 -3.13 2.72
C VAL A 91 -4.33 -2.08 1.67
N GLU A 92 -4.29 -0.81 2.09
CA GLU A 92 -4.02 0.34 1.22
C GLU A 92 -2.86 1.16 1.77
N PHE A 93 -1.86 1.45 0.94
CA PHE A 93 -0.79 2.39 1.25
C PHE A 93 -0.98 3.63 0.40
N ASN A 94 -1.19 4.79 1.03
CA ASN A 94 -1.37 6.09 0.40
C ASN A 94 -0.20 7.00 0.73
N PHE A 95 0.36 7.65 -0.29
CA PHE A 95 1.49 8.58 -0.16
C PHE A 95 1.52 9.58 -1.32
N VAL A 96 2.16 10.72 -1.13
CA VAL A 96 2.19 11.78 -2.15
C VAL A 96 3.05 11.38 -3.35
N GLU A 97 2.62 11.73 -4.57
CA GLU A 97 3.34 11.39 -5.82
C GLU A 97 4.79 11.89 -5.85
N THR A 98 5.09 12.97 -5.13
CA THR A 98 6.44 13.54 -5.02
C THR A 98 7.46 12.60 -4.38
N GLU A 99 7.02 11.59 -3.61
CA GLU A 99 7.94 10.59 -3.06
C GLU A 99 8.56 9.71 -4.16
N LEU A 100 7.80 9.50 -5.25
CA LEU A 100 8.20 8.68 -6.38
C LEU A 100 8.52 9.48 -7.65
N SER A 101 8.46 10.81 -7.62
CA SER A 101 8.70 11.64 -8.81
C SER A 101 9.82 12.66 -8.61
N TYR A 102 10.39 13.07 -9.74
CA TYR A 102 11.34 14.18 -9.83
C TYR A 102 10.87 15.10 -10.95
N GLU A 103 10.70 16.40 -10.65
CA GLU A 103 10.21 17.41 -11.60
C GLU A 103 8.87 17.01 -12.29
N GLY A 104 7.96 16.38 -11.54
CA GLY A 104 6.65 15.96 -12.04
C GLY A 104 6.66 14.72 -12.93
N VAL A 105 7.78 14.00 -12.98
CA VAL A 105 7.91 12.72 -13.70
C VAL A 105 8.25 11.61 -12.71
N LEU A 106 7.47 10.53 -12.71
CA LEU A 106 7.74 9.35 -11.91
C LEU A 106 9.16 8.81 -12.19
N ASP A 107 9.94 8.63 -11.14
CA ASP A 107 11.26 8.02 -11.15
C ASP A 107 11.12 6.51 -11.40
N THR A 108 11.62 6.07 -12.56
CA THR A 108 11.55 4.67 -12.99
C THR A 108 12.21 3.72 -12.00
N MET A 109 13.33 4.08 -11.39
CA MET A 109 14.07 3.18 -10.49
C MET A 109 13.36 3.07 -9.14
N LYS A 110 12.93 4.20 -8.56
CA LYS A 110 12.14 4.20 -7.31
C LYS A 110 10.86 3.38 -7.46
N CYS A 111 10.12 3.60 -8.53
CA CYS A 111 8.91 2.81 -8.79
C CYS A 111 9.23 1.34 -9.00
N LEU A 112 10.29 0.99 -9.73
CA LEU A 112 10.66 -0.42 -9.92
C LEU A 112 11.04 -1.09 -8.60
N HIS A 113 11.81 -0.46 -7.72
CA HIS A 113 12.15 -1.07 -6.44
C HIS A 113 10.90 -1.32 -5.59
N MET A 114 10.00 -0.33 -5.54
CA MET A 114 8.73 -0.47 -4.80
C MET A 114 7.82 -1.55 -5.39
N LEU A 115 7.62 -1.56 -6.71
CA LEU A 115 6.80 -2.58 -7.36
C LEU A 115 7.39 -3.99 -7.22
N ASN A 116 8.73 -4.12 -7.23
CA ASN A 116 9.40 -5.39 -6.96
C ASN A 116 9.20 -5.85 -5.52
N TYR A 117 9.22 -4.93 -4.54
CA TYR A 117 8.90 -5.23 -3.16
C TYR A 117 7.49 -5.84 -3.06
N PHE A 118 6.48 -5.15 -3.60
CA PHE A 118 5.10 -5.66 -3.61
C PHE A 118 4.91 -6.96 -4.39
N GLN A 119 5.60 -7.15 -5.52
CA GLN A 119 5.52 -8.40 -6.28
C GLN A 119 6.04 -9.61 -5.48
N LYS A 120 6.98 -9.43 -4.55
CA LYS A 120 7.42 -10.53 -3.66
C LYS A 120 6.33 -10.93 -2.68
N LEU A 121 5.57 -9.97 -2.15
CA LEU A 121 4.46 -10.21 -1.21
C LEU A 121 3.39 -11.12 -1.82
N ILE A 122 3.18 -11.04 -3.15
CA ILE A 122 2.23 -11.91 -3.87
C ILE A 122 2.49 -13.39 -3.62
N GLN A 123 3.75 -13.82 -3.64
CA GLN A 123 4.08 -15.23 -3.42
C GLN A 123 4.06 -15.59 -1.94
N LEU A 124 4.54 -14.70 -1.07
CA LEU A 124 4.63 -14.93 0.36
C LEU A 124 3.26 -15.08 1.03
N TYR A 125 2.27 -14.32 0.56
CA TYR A 125 0.94 -14.21 1.17
C TYR A 125 -0.21 -14.67 0.27
N HIS A 126 0.12 -15.29 -0.87
CA HIS A 126 -0.88 -15.80 -1.83
C HIS A 126 -1.85 -14.72 -2.34
N ILE A 127 -1.37 -13.48 -2.49
CA ILE A 127 -2.17 -12.33 -2.94
C ILE A 127 -2.49 -12.51 -4.43
N PRO A 128 -3.77 -12.49 -4.85
CA PRO A 128 -4.12 -12.70 -6.26
C PRO A 128 -3.52 -11.64 -7.20
N SER A 129 -3.57 -10.38 -6.77
CA SER A 129 -2.99 -9.24 -7.46
C SER A 129 -2.90 -8.02 -6.56
N ILE A 130 -1.96 -7.13 -6.87
CA ILE A 130 -1.81 -5.83 -6.23
C ILE A 130 -2.08 -4.75 -7.27
N LYS A 131 -2.80 -3.68 -6.93
CA LYS A 131 -3.00 -2.52 -7.81
C LYS A 131 -2.14 -1.36 -7.33
N PHE A 132 -1.52 -0.65 -8.26
CA PHE A 132 -0.79 0.58 -8.02
C PHE A 132 -1.30 1.65 -8.97
N GLY A 133 -1.59 2.85 -8.45
CA GLY A 133 -2.13 3.93 -9.25
C GLY A 133 -2.38 5.20 -8.46
N TYR A 134 -3.12 6.14 -9.04
CA TYR A 134 -3.62 7.30 -8.29
C TYR A 134 -4.80 6.89 -7.41
N GLU A 135 -4.97 7.54 -6.26
CA GLU A 135 -6.09 7.27 -5.35
C GLU A 135 -7.44 7.64 -6.01
N PRO A 136 -8.44 6.74 -6.09
CA PRO A 136 -8.40 5.32 -5.68
C PRO A 136 -7.88 4.40 -6.80
N ALA A 137 -6.78 3.68 -6.56
CA ALA A 137 -6.16 2.77 -7.53
C ALA A 137 -7.00 1.51 -7.78
N ALA A 138 -8.02 1.28 -6.96
CA ALA A 138 -9.05 0.30 -7.21
C ALA A 138 -9.82 0.57 -8.52
N ASP A 139 -9.99 1.83 -8.89
CA ASP A 139 -10.68 2.28 -10.09
C ASP A 139 -9.85 2.04 -11.35
N LYS A 140 -10.53 1.58 -12.40
CA LYS A 140 -9.86 1.13 -13.64
C LYS A 140 -9.02 2.23 -14.30
N ASP A 141 -9.51 3.46 -14.30
CA ASP A 141 -8.86 4.58 -14.97
C ASP A 141 -7.76 5.22 -14.11
N MET A 142 -7.75 4.93 -12.80
CA MET A 142 -6.74 5.39 -11.85
C MET A 142 -5.62 4.36 -11.65
N CYS A 143 -5.91 3.08 -11.95
CA CYS A 143 -4.97 1.98 -11.89
C CYS A 143 -3.90 2.07 -12.98
N LEU A 144 -2.67 2.40 -12.60
CA LEU A 144 -1.52 2.45 -13.51
C LEU A 144 -0.98 1.05 -13.80
N ILE A 145 -0.79 0.23 -12.76
CA ILE A 145 -0.22 -1.11 -12.89
C ILE A 145 -0.99 -2.09 -12.02
N LYS A 146 -1.46 -3.18 -12.63
CA LYS A 146 -1.91 -4.38 -11.92
C LYS A 146 -0.78 -5.40 -11.87
N ILE A 147 -0.26 -5.65 -10.67
CA ILE A 147 0.83 -6.58 -10.41
C ILE A 147 0.25 -7.96 -10.14
N THR A 148 0.83 -8.96 -10.79
CA THR A 148 0.58 -10.39 -10.58
C THR A 148 1.94 -11.09 -10.48
N LYS A 149 1.94 -12.37 -10.09
CA LYS A 149 3.17 -13.19 -10.07
C LYS A 149 3.94 -13.26 -11.40
N HIS A 150 3.27 -12.95 -12.51
CA HIS A 150 3.82 -13.04 -13.87
C HIS A 150 4.02 -11.68 -14.54
N THR A 151 3.77 -10.58 -13.82
CA THR A 151 3.90 -9.24 -14.39
C THR A 151 5.38 -8.92 -14.64
N ASP A 152 5.73 -8.60 -15.88
CA ASP A 152 7.03 -7.98 -16.21
C ASP A 152 6.98 -6.51 -15.78
N LEU A 153 7.51 -6.22 -14.60
CA LEU A 153 7.48 -4.89 -14.02
C LEU A 153 8.24 -3.87 -14.86
N LEU A 154 9.40 -4.22 -15.40
CA LEU A 154 10.20 -3.31 -16.23
C LEU A 154 9.45 -2.91 -17.49
N GLN A 155 8.81 -3.87 -18.16
CA GLN A 155 8.02 -3.59 -19.35
C GLN A 155 6.75 -2.79 -19.01
N SER A 156 6.08 -3.12 -17.90
CA SER A 156 4.87 -2.42 -17.44
C SER A 156 5.16 -0.95 -17.14
N VAL A 157 6.27 -0.70 -16.44
CA VAL A 157 6.78 0.64 -16.15
C VAL A 157 7.12 1.39 -17.45
N ARG A 158 7.88 0.77 -18.36
CA ARG A 158 8.18 1.42 -19.64
C ARG A 158 6.94 1.78 -20.45
N ASN A 159 5.89 0.96 -20.40
CA ASN A 159 4.66 1.21 -21.13
C ASN A 159 3.89 2.39 -20.53
N GLN A 160 3.69 2.41 -19.21
CA GLN A 160 2.92 3.47 -18.57
C GLN A 160 3.58 4.84 -18.69
N TRP A 161 4.90 4.91 -18.49
CA TRP A 161 5.62 6.16 -18.62
C TRP A 161 5.68 6.67 -20.07
N LYS A 162 5.68 5.78 -21.06
CA LYS A 162 5.57 6.17 -22.49
C LYS A 162 4.20 6.76 -22.82
N LEU A 163 3.12 6.25 -22.21
CA LEU A 163 1.78 6.81 -22.37
C LEU A 163 1.71 8.22 -21.80
N ASN A 164 2.24 8.43 -20.59
CA ASN A 164 2.28 9.75 -19.97
C ASN A 164 3.11 10.75 -20.79
N ARG A 165 4.26 10.34 -21.36
CA ARG A 165 5.05 11.21 -22.26
C ARG A 165 4.33 11.61 -23.54
N LYS A 166 3.40 10.79 -24.05
CA LYS A 166 2.57 11.17 -25.21
C LYS A 166 1.43 12.12 -24.86
N GLY A 167 1.02 12.16 -23.59
CA GLY A 167 0.03 13.11 -23.07
C GLY A 167 0.59 14.52 -22.82
N PHE A 168 1.91 14.68 -22.73
CA PHE A 168 2.59 15.98 -22.54
C PHE A 168 3.08 16.65 -23.83
N ASN A 169 2.63 16.19 -25.01
CA ASN A 169 2.76 17.00 -26.22
C ASN A 169 1.76 18.16 -26.16
N ILE A 170 2.12 19.18 -25.39
CA ILE A 170 1.56 20.53 -25.53
C ILE A 170 2.29 21.11 -26.73
N GLU A 171 1.55 21.34 -27.83
CA GLU A 171 2.01 22.17 -28.96
C GLU A 171 2.34 23.61 -28.51
#